data_AF-A0A3C0SQ94-F1
#
_entry.id   AF-A0A3C0SQ94-F1
#
_cell.length_a   1.000
_cell.length_b   1.000
_cell.length_c   1.000
_cell.angle_alpha   90.00
_cell.angle_beta   90.00
_cell.angle_gamma   90.00
#
_symmetry.space_group_name_H-M   'P 1'
#
loop_
_entity.id
_entity.type
_entity.pdbx_description
1 polymer ?
#
loop_
_entity_poly.entity_id
_entity_poly.type
_entity_poly.pdbx_seq_one_letter_code
_entity_poly.pdbx_strand_id
1 'polypeptide(L)'
;MKFVPWNYQQYAINHILDNPTAGLFLDMGMGKTVSTLTAIDDLLFLGEVNKTLVIAPLRVAEDTWSTEIEKWDHLKHLRIS
;
A
#
# COMPACT_ATOMS: atom_id res chain seq x y z
N MET A 1 -11.13 9.45 2.37
CA MET A 1 -10.56 9.89 3.67
C MET A 1 -9.15 10.39 3.44
N LYS A 2 -8.75 11.51 4.08
CA LYS A 2 -7.37 12.00 4.02
C LYS A 2 -6.48 11.11 4.88
N PHE A 3 -5.50 10.45 4.26
CA PHE A 3 -4.50 9.68 4.98
C PHE A 3 -3.42 10.62 5.52
N VAL A 4 -3.17 10.55 6.82
CA VAL A 4 -2.05 11.22 7.49
C VAL A 4 -1.31 10.14 8.27
N PRO A 5 -0.16 9.65 7.79
CA PRO A 5 0.50 8.51 8.39
C PRO A 5 0.99 8.86 9.80
N TRP A 6 0.77 7.95 10.74
CA TRP A 6 1.50 7.97 12.02
C TRP A 6 2.99 7.69 11.75
N ASN A 7 3.86 8.05 12.70
CA ASN A 7 5.31 7.83 12.56
C ASN A 7 5.69 6.39 12.19
N TYR A 8 5.00 5.39 12.74
CA TYR A 8 5.27 3.99 12.44
C TYR A 8 4.80 3.58 11.03
N GLN A 9 3.76 4.23 10.48
CA GLN A 9 3.30 4.01 9.11
C GLN A 9 4.26 4.67 8.13
N GLN A 10 4.71 5.90 8.43
CA GLN A 10 5.73 6.57 7.65
C GLN A 10 7.03 5.75 7.61
N TYR A 11 7.44 5.20 8.75
CA TYR A 11 8.57 4.28 8.82
C TYR A 11 8.35 3.04 7.93
N ALA A 12 7.17 2.41 7.97
CA ALA A 12 6.86 1.25 7.14
C ALA A 12 6.86 1.57 5.63
N ILE A 13 6.35 2.75 5.24
CA ILE A 13 6.38 3.24 3.85
C ILE A 13 7.83 3.39 3.40
N ASN A 14 8.64 4.16 4.16
CA ASN A 14 10.04 4.38 3.83
C ASN A 14 10.84 3.06 3.80
N HIS A 15 10.56 2.13 4.71
CA HIS A 15 11.21 0.82 4.73
C HIS A 15 10.97 0.04 3.42
N ILE A 16 9.78 0.14 2.80
CA ILE A 16 9.52 -0.44 1.47
C ILE A 16 10.31 0.29 0.39
N LEU A 17 10.36 1.62 0.42
CA LEU A 17 11.03 2.43 -0.61
C LEU A 17 12.56 2.29 -0.58
N ASP A 18 13.14 2.19 0.62
CA ASP A 18 14.58 2.19 0.84
C ASP A 18 15.24 0.81 0.62
N ASN A 19 14.44 -0.25 0.48
CA ASN A 19 14.95 -1.62 0.39
C ASN A 19 14.41 -2.33 -0.85
N PRO A 20 15.26 -3.03 -1.63
CA PRO A 20 14.80 -3.84 -2.76
C PRO A 20 13.79 -4.94 -2.38
N THR A 21 13.83 -5.38 -1.12
CA THR A 21 12.88 -6.34 -0.53
C THR A 21 12.58 -5.93 0.91
N ALA A 22 11.31 -6.04 1.33
CA ALA A 22 10.86 -5.60 2.65
C ALA A 22 9.83 -6.58 3.25
N GLY A 23 9.87 -6.75 4.58
CA GLY A 23 8.93 -7.54 5.35
C GLY A 23 8.24 -6.70 6.43
N LEU A 24 6.92 -6.53 6.34
CA LEU A 24 6.15 -5.74 7.31
C LEU A 24 5.43 -6.63 8.34
N PHE A 25 6.06 -6.81 9.50
CA PHE A 25 5.53 -7.58 10.63
C PHE A 25 4.79 -6.70 11.64
N LEU A 26 3.70 -6.05 11.20
CA LEU A 26 2.88 -5.20 12.06
C LEU A 26 1.63 -5.94 12.55
N ASP A 27 1.09 -5.56 13.70
CA ASP A 27 -0.15 -6.11 14.25
C ASP A 27 -1.39 -5.74 13.42
N MET A 28 -2.49 -6.45 13.66
CA MET A 28 -3.79 -6.16 13.03
C MET A 28 -4.26 -4.74 13.38
N GLY A 29 -4.85 -4.04 12.41
CA GLY A 29 -5.33 -2.65 12.60
C GLY A 29 -4.26 -1.56 12.44
N MET A 30 -2.97 -1.92 12.32
CA MET A 30 -1.86 -0.94 12.19
C MET A 30 -1.75 -0.32 10.78
N GLY A 31 -2.69 -0.57 9.87
CA GLY A 31 -2.65 0.02 8.52
C GLY A 31 -1.53 -0.53 7.63
N LYS A 32 -1.24 -1.83 7.71
CA LYS A 32 -0.29 -2.52 6.81
C LYS A 32 -0.62 -2.25 5.34
N THR A 33 -1.87 -2.49 4.94
CA THR A 33 -2.31 -2.37 3.55
C THR A 33 -2.20 -0.94 3.01
N VAL A 34 -2.69 0.07 3.74
CA VAL A 34 -2.57 1.47 3.30
C VAL A 34 -1.11 1.93 3.23
N SER A 35 -0.25 1.48 4.15
CA SER A 35 1.18 1.80 4.11
C SER A 35 1.85 1.17 2.87
N THR A 36 1.54 -0.09 2.58
CA THR A 36 2.04 -0.76 1.38
C THR A 36 1.52 -0.12 0.09
N LEU A 37 0.23 0.20 0.02
CA LEU A 37 -0.37 0.89 -1.13
C LEU A 37 0.23 2.27 -1.35
N THR A 38 0.51 3.02 -0.28
CA THR A 38 1.14 4.34 -0.38
C THR A 38 2.57 4.22 -0.92
N ALA A 39 3.35 3.25 -0.47
CA ALA A 39 4.68 3.00 -1.04
C ALA A 39 4.62 2.59 -2.52
N ILE A 40 3.64 1.76 -2.90
CA ILE A 40 3.42 1.38 -4.31
C ILE A 40 3.05 2.63 -5.15
N ASP A 41 2.19 3.49 -4.62
CA ASP A 41 1.78 4.74 -5.27
C ASP A 41 2.98 5.65 -5.55
N ASP A 42 3.87 5.81 -4.57
CA ASP A 42 5.11 6.57 -4.72
C ASP A 42 6.03 5.96 -5.79
N LEU A 43 6.19 4.63 -5.81
CA LEU A 43 7.00 3.95 -6.83
C LEU A 43 6.41 4.11 -8.25
N LEU A 44 5.09 4.07 -8.38
CA LEU A 44 4.39 4.33 -9.65
C LEU A 44 4.60 5.79 -10.09
N PHE A 45 4.46 6.74 -9.16
CA PHE A 45 4.64 8.16 -9.44
C PHE A 45 6.07 8.50 -9.86
N LEU A 46 7.07 7.88 -9.24
CA LEU A 46 8.49 8.02 -9.60
C LEU A 46 8.86 7.31 -10.91
N GLY A 47 7.98 6.43 -11.43
CA GLY A 47 8.25 5.63 -12.64
C GLY A 47 9.20 4.45 -12.43
N GLU A 48 9.46 4.09 -11.17
CA GLU A 48 10.27 2.92 -10.79
C GLU A 48 9.54 1.60 -11.08
N VAL A 49 8.21 1.63 -11.04
CA VAL A 49 7.35 0.50 -11.41
C VAL A 49 6.19 0.98 -12.30
N ASN A 50 5.68 0.08 -13.14
CA ASN A 50 4.54 0.37 -14.02
C ASN A 50 3.27 -0.42 -13.65
N LYS A 51 3.44 -1.62 -13.10
CA LYS A 51 2.34 -2.50 -12.68
C LYS A 51 2.82 -3.39 -11.55
N THR A 52 2.01 -3.48 -10.51
CA THR A 52 2.32 -4.27 -9.31
C THR A 52 1.46 -5.54 -9.28
N LEU A 53 2.09 -6.69 -9.04
CA LEU A 53 1.40 -7.96 -8.81
C LEU A 53 1.18 -8.15 -7.30
N VAL A 54 -0.08 -8.32 -6.90
CA VAL A 54 -0.45 -8.68 -5.53
C VAL A 54 -0.76 -10.17 -5.48
N ILE A 55 -0.09 -10.90 -4.59
CA ILE A 55 -0.36 -12.30 -4.30
C ILE A 55 -0.95 -12.39 -2.90
N ALA A 56 -2.18 -12.87 -2.78
CA ALA A 56 -2.90 -12.96 -1.52
C ALA A 56 -3.92 -14.12 -1.55
N PRO A 57 -4.45 -14.55 -0.38
CA PRO A 57 -5.61 -15.43 -0.34
C PRO A 57 -6.78 -14.84 -1.14
N LEU A 58 -7.58 -15.68 -1.80
CA LEU A 58 -8.64 -15.25 -2.75
C LEU A 58 -9.49 -14.08 -2.23
N ARG A 59 -10.06 -14.21 -1.02
CA ARG A 59 -10.90 -13.16 -0.41
C ARG A 59 -10.17 -11.84 -0.18
N VAL A 60 -8.88 -11.90 0.16
CA VAL A 60 -8.07 -10.69 0.37
C VAL A 60 -7.81 -10.00 -0.95
N ALA A 61 -7.53 -10.78 -2.00
CA ALA A 61 -7.33 -10.26 -3.36
C ALA A 61 -8.62 -9.62 -3.93
N GLU A 62 -9.79 -10.22 -3.67
CA GLU A 62 -11.09 -9.70 -4.13
C GLU A 62 -11.53 -8.44 -3.38
N ASP A 63 -11.41 -8.42 -2.05
CA ASP A 63 -12.08 -7.38 -1.23
C ASP A 63 -11.11 -6.35 -0.61
N THR A 64 -9.98 -6.79 -0.06
CA THR A 64 -9.21 -5.93 0.87
C THR A 64 -8.52 -4.77 0.16
N TRP A 65 -7.92 -5.04 -1.00
CA TRP A 65 -7.17 -4.04 -1.76
C TRP A 65 -8.09 -3.02 -2.44
N SER A 66 -9.18 -3.48 -3.05
CA SER A 66 -10.21 -2.62 -3.66
C SER A 66 -10.82 -1.69 -2.62
N THR A 67 -11.24 -2.22 -1.48
CA THR A 67 -11.83 -1.42 -0.39
C THR A 67 -10.87 -0.37 0.17
N GLU A 68 -9.59 -0.72 0.37
CA GLU A 68 -8.60 0.26 0.87
C GLU A 68 -8.30 1.37 -0.16
N ILE A 69 -8.23 1.04 -1.46
CA ILE A 69 -8.07 2.05 -2.53
C ILE A 69 -9.26 3.02 -2.55
N GLU A 70 -10.49 2.53 -2.43
CA GLU A 70 -11.69 3.37 -2.43
C GLU A 70 -11.79 4.27 -1.18
N LYS A 71 -11.24 3.80 -0.05
CA LYS A 71 -11.31 4.49 1.24
C LYS A 71 -10.41 5.73 1.31
N TRP A 72 -9.19 5.67 0.76
CA TRP A 72 -8.18 6.72 0.92
C TRP A 72 -8.10 7.62 -0.30
N ASP A 73 -8.21 8.93 -0.09
CA ASP A 73 -8.42 9.87 -1.20
C ASP A 73 -7.23 9.96 -2.16
N HIS A 74 -6.00 9.75 -1.67
CA HIS A 74 -4.81 9.74 -2.52
C HIS A 74 -4.70 8.49 -3.39
N LEU A 75 -5.24 7.35 -2.94
CA LEU A 75 -5.11 6.07 -3.64
C LEU A 75 -6.18 5.83 -4.71
N LYS A 76 -7.29 6.58 -4.70
CA LYS A 76 -8.46 6.39 -5.58
C LYS A 76 -8.17 6.37 -7.09
N HIS A 77 -7.02 6.88 -7.50
CA HIS A 77 -6.63 6.92 -8.91
C HIS A 77 -5.99 5.60 -9.38
N LEU A 78 -5.59 4.73 -8.45
CA LEU A 78 -5.09 3.39 -8.74
C LEU A 78 -6.20 2.51 -9.32
N ARG A 79 -5.85 1.65 -10.27
CA ARG A 79 -6.77 0.71 -10.92
C ARG A 79 -6.33 -0.72 -10.69
N ILE A 80 -7.28 -1.58 -10.34
CA ILE A 80 -7.09 -3.03 -10.24
C ILE A 80 -7.63 -3.67 -11.54
N SER A 81 -6.90 -4.64 -12.10
CA SER A 81 -7.22 -5.35 -13.36
C SER A 81 -7.01 -6.84 -13.24
#